data_AF-A0AAN7YHN1-F1
#
_entry.id   AF-A0AAN7YHN1-F1
#
_cell.length_a   1.000
_cell.length_b   1.000
_cell.length_c   1.000
_cell.angle_alpha   90.00
_cell.angle_beta   90.00
_cell.angle_gamma   90.00
#
_symmetry.space_group_name_H-M   'P 1'
#
loop_
_entity.id
_entity.type
_entity.pdbx_description
1 polymer ?
#
loop_
_entity_poly.entity_id
_entity_poly.type
_entity_poly.pdbx_seq_one_letter_code
_entity_poly.pdbx_strand_id
1 'polypeptide(L)'
;MEKDFRSAPKLFWKTVRHLRRGKQGTIQAVYSKDGALLTSTDSVLGRWKEHFEELLNPTTPHSMLEAELEYEEGSIPISRGEVTEVVKQLHSGKAPGVDEIRPEMLKALGVEGLSWLTRLINIAWKSETVPKEWQTGVVFPLFKKGDQRVCANYRGITLLSLPRKAYSKVLERRVRPIVEPQIEEDQCGFRPGRGTTDQLFTLARILEGAWEYAHPVYM
;
A
#
# COMPACT_ATOMS: atom_id res chain seq x y z
N MET A 1 4.81 -31.68 18.11
CA MET A 1 4.56 -31.10 16.77
C MET A 1 3.61 -29.90 16.81
N GLU A 2 2.68 -29.79 17.78
CA GLU A 2 1.71 -28.68 17.88
C GLU A 2 2.25 -27.34 18.43
N LYS A 3 3.37 -27.33 19.15
CA LYS A 3 3.91 -26.11 19.77
C LYS A 3 4.56 -25.11 18.81
N ASP A 4 4.72 -25.47 17.52
CA ASP A 4 5.56 -24.71 16.57
C ASP A 4 4.79 -23.69 15.70
N PHE A 5 3.45 -23.78 15.64
CA PHE A 5 2.67 -22.95 14.72
C PHE A 5 2.31 -21.56 15.26
N ARG A 6 2.32 -21.36 16.59
CA ARG A 6 2.14 -20.03 17.21
C ARG A 6 3.43 -19.20 17.17
N SER A 7 4.60 -19.84 17.24
CA SER A 7 5.91 -19.20 17.18
C SER A 7 6.36 -18.88 15.74
N ALA A 8 5.89 -19.63 14.73
CA ALA A 8 6.29 -19.45 13.34
C ALA A 8 5.09 -19.25 12.39
N PRO A 9 4.29 -18.17 12.54
CA PRO A 9 3.09 -17.94 11.74
C PRO A 9 3.36 -17.86 10.23
N LYS A 10 4.54 -17.40 9.80
CA LYS A 10 4.96 -17.40 8.40
C LYS A 10 5.09 -18.82 7.83
N LEU A 11 5.69 -19.73 8.60
CA LEU A 11 5.88 -21.13 8.21
C LEU A 11 4.53 -21.83 8.17
N PHE A 12 3.69 -21.63 9.18
CA PHE A 12 2.32 -22.13 9.22
C PHE A 12 1.53 -21.72 7.97
N TRP A 13 1.45 -20.43 7.65
CA TRP A 13 0.70 -19.97 6.48
C TRP A 13 1.34 -20.39 5.15
N LYS A 14 2.67 -20.56 5.10
CA LYS A 14 3.36 -21.12 3.92
C LYS A 14 2.93 -22.57 3.70
N THR A 15 2.92 -23.38 4.75
CA THR A 15 2.48 -24.79 4.71
C THR A 15 0.99 -24.88 4.36
N VAL A 16 0.13 -24.11 5.01
CA VAL A 16 -1.31 -24.06 4.69
C VAL A 16 -1.54 -23.66 3.22
N ARG A 17 -0.82 -22.66 2.69
CA ARG A 17 -0.92 -22.29 1.26
C ARG A 17 -0.41 -23.39 0.34
N HIS A 18 0.65 -24.09 0.72
CA HIS A 18 1.17 -25.21 -0.05
C HIS A 18 0.18 -26.37 -0.10
N LEU A 19 -0.41 -26.74 1.05
CA LEU A 19 -1.41 -27.79 1.15
C LEU A 19 -2.75 -27.41 0.48
N ARG A 20 -3.11 -26.13 0.49
CA ARG A 20 -4.31 -25.59 -0.19
C ARG A 20 -4.08 -25.24 -1.66
N ARG A 21 -2.87 -25.36 -2.20
CA ARG A 21 -2.59 -25.04 -3.59
C ARG A 21 -3.22 -26.10 -4.49
N GLY A 22 -4.44 -25.84 -4.95
CA GLY A 22 -4.94 -26.39 -6.22
C GLY A 22 -4.14 -25.83 -7.40
N LYS A 23 -4.47 -26.23 -8.63
CA LYS A 23 -3.88 -25.64 -9.84
C LYS A 23 -4.04 -24.11 -9.80
N GLN A 24 -2.93 -23.38 -9.71
CA GLN A 24 -2.94 -21.94 -9.95
C GLN A 24 -3.09 -21.74 -11.45
N GLY A 25 -4.33 -21.54 -11.91
CA GLY A 25 -4.58 -21.15 -13.29
C GLY A 25 -3.99 -19.77 -13.52
N THR A 26 -3.14 -19.64 -14.53
CA THR A 26 -3.00 -18.35 -15.24
C THR A 26 -4.41 -17.91 -15.62
N ILE A 27 -4.78 -16.64 -15.40
CA ILE A 27 -6.11 -16.15 -15.79
C ILE A 27 -6.19 -16.20 -17.32
N GLN A 28 -6.69 -17.31 -17.84
CA GLN A 28 -6.78 -17.56 -19.29
C GLN A 28 -8.02 -16.92 -19.90
N ALA A 29 -9.02 -16.56 -19.07
CA ALA A 29 -10.24 -15.96 -19.56
C ALA A 29 -10.88 -15.00 -18.55
N VAL A 30 -11.46 -13.93 -19.05
CA VAL A 30 -12.25 -12.95 -18.26
C VAL A 30 -13.51 -12.55 -19.03
N TYR A 31 -14.54 -12.12 -18.32
CA TYR A 31 -15.74 -11.58 -18.95
C TYR A 31 -15.52 -10.12 -19.39
N SER A 32 -15.99 -9.81 -20.61
CA SER A 32 -16.21 -8.43 -21.05
C SER A 32 -17.29 -7.76 -20.20
N LYS A 33 -17.48 -6.45 -20.36
CA LYS A 33 -18.59 -5.73 -19.72
C LYS A 33 -19.95 -6.26 -20.15
N ASP A 34 -20.07 -6.65 -21.42
CA ASP A 34 -21.29 -7.19 -22.00
C ASP A 34 -21.52 -8.69 -21.67
N GLY A 35 -20.64 -9.28 -20.85
CA GLY A 35 -20.75 -10.67 -20.40
C GLY A 35 -20.17 -11.71 -21.37
N ALA A 36 -19.51 -11.31 -22.45
CA ALA A 36 -18.84 -12.23 -23.36
C ALA A 36 -17.53 -12.76 -22.74
N LEU A 37 -17.23 -14.05 -22.92
CA LEU A 37 -16.00 -14.65 -22.41
C LEU A 37 -14.82 -14.35 -23.34
N LEU A 38 -13.86 -13.57 -22.86
CA LEU A 38 -12.62 -13.24 -23.56
C LEU A 38 -11.56 -14.26 -23.18
N THR A 39 -10.85 -14.81 -24.18
CA THR A 39 -9.85 -15.87 -23.97
C THR A 39 -8.50 -15.59 -24.62
N SER A 40 -8.42 -14.65 -25.57
CA SER A 40 -7.15 -14.23 -26.17
C SER A 40 -6.38 -13.32 -25.20
N THR A 41 -5.05 -13.44 -25.21
CA THR A 41 -4.18 -12.66 -24.32
C THR A 41 -4.42 -11.15 -24.45
N ASP A 42 -4.52 -10.64 -25.68
CA ASP A 42 -4.72 -9.21 -25.93
C ASP A 42 -6.08 -8.71 -25.44
N SER A 43 -7.15 -9.47 -25.66
CA SER A 43 -8.49 -9.09 -25.18
C SER A 43 -8.57 -9.16 -23.66
N VAL A 44 -7.94 -10.16 -23.03
CA VAL A 44 -7.86 -10.27 -21.57
C VAL A 44 -7.07 -9.09 -20.99
N LEU A 45 -5.91 -8.75 -21.55
CA LEU A 45 -5.10 -7.61 -21.12
C LEU A 45 -5.84 -6.28 -21.33
N GLY A 46 -6.50 -6.10 -22.48
CA GLY A 46 -7.33 -4.93 -22.77
C GLY A 46 -8.44 -4.76 -21.74
N ARG A 47 -9.13 -5.86 -21.38
CA ARG A 47 -10.18 -5.85 -20.36
C ARG A 47 -9.65 -5.48 -18.97
N TRP A 48 -8.46 -5.96 -18.60
CA TRP A 48 -7.80 -5.57 -17.35
C TRP A 48 -7.41 -4.10 -17.32
N LYS A 49 -6.83 -3.59 -18.42
CA LYS A 49 -6.49 -2.18 -18.58
C LYS A 49 -7.72 -1.32 -18.39
N GLU A 50 -8.78 -1.58 -19.14
CA GLU A 50 -10.05 -0.87 -19.06
C GLU A 50 -10.58 -0.85 -17.61
N HIS A 51 -10.63 -2.01 -16.95
CA HIS A 51 -11.13 -2.11 -15.58
C HIS A 51 -10.37 -1.20 -14.61
N PHE A 52 -9.03 -1.21 -14.65
CA PHE A 52 -8.23 -0.41 -13.73
C PHE A 52 -8.16 1.06 -14.12
N GLU A 53 -8.27 1.39 -15.40
CA GLU A 53 -8.34 2.77 -15.89
C GLU A 53 -9.60 3.46 -15.33
N GLU A 54 -10.74 2.79 -15.38
CA GLU A 54 -11.99 3.30 -14.79
C GLU A 54 -11.96 3.35 -13.27
N LEU A 55 -11.42 2.30 -12.64
CA LEU A 55 -11.38 2.19 -11.18
C LEU A 55 -10.45 3.24 -10.54
N LEU A 56 -9.32 3.55 -11.18
CA LEU A 56 -8.28 4.39 -10.60
C LEU A 56 -8.36 5.87 -11.03
N ASN A 57 -9.14 6.19 -12.05
CA ASN A 57 -9.32 7.56 -12.54
C ASN A 57 -10.80 7.98 -12.52
N PRO A 58 -11.45 8.02 -11.33
CA PRO A 58 -12.85 8.44 -11.23
C PRO A 58 -13.01 9.89 -11.70
N THR A 59 -14.08 10.15 -12.44
CA THR A 59 -14.37 11.48 -13.03
C THR A 59 -14.94 12.48 -12.01
N THR A 60 -15.28 12.01 -10.81
CA THR A 60 -15.81 12.86 -9.74
C THR A 60 -14.71 13.74 -9.16
N PRO A 61 -14.87 15.08 -9.11
CA PRO A 61 -13.91 15.95 -8.48
C PRO A 61 -13.83 15.61 -6.99
N HIS A 62 -12.64 15.25 -6.52
CA HIS A 62 -12.36 15.15 -5.10
C HIS A 62 -12.39 16.57 -4.51
N SER A 63 -13.17 16.78 -3.46
CA SER A 63 -13.02 17.96 -2.62
C SER A 63 -11.64 17.86 -1.97
N MET A 64 -10.66 18.60 -2.50
CA MET A 64 -9.37 18.76 -1.85
C MET A 64 -9.58 19.77 -0.73
N LEU A 65 -9.51 19.31 0.52
CA LEU A 65 -9.26 20.22 1.62
C LEU A 65 -7.79 20.66 1.48
N GLU A 66 -7.59 21.91 1.09
CA GLU A 66 -6.29 22.56 1.18
C GLU A 66 -6.05 22.88 2.65
N ALA A 67 -5.19 22.09 3.29
CA ALA A 67 -4.64 22.45 4.58
C ALA A 67 -3.42 23.35 4.33
N GLU A 68 -3.52 24.62 4.72
CA GLU A 68 -2.37 25.52 4.79
C GLU A 68 -1.46 25.03 5.92
N LEU A 69 -0.45 24.24 5.55
CA LEU A 69 0.61 23.86 6.49
C LEU A 69 1.65 24.99 6.48
N GLU A 70 1.70 25.78 7.56
CA GLU A 70 2.85 26.62 7.85
C GLU A 70 4.05 25.70 8.15
N TYR A 71 4.82 25.38 7.13
CA TYR A 71 6.03 24.59 7.25
C TYR A 71 7.22 25.42 6.76
N GLU A 72 7.95 26.01 7.70
CA GLU A 72 9.18 26.78 7.41
C GLU A 72 10.37 25.90 6.96
N GLU A 73 10.19 24.58 6.82
CA GLU A 73 11.28 23.62 6.62
C GLU A 73 11.54 23.25 5.14
N GLY A 74 11.22 24.14 4.19
CA GLY A 74 11.58 23.98 2.76
C GLY A 74 13.10 23.98 2.47
N SER A 75 13.93 24.14 3.50
CA SER A 75 15.38 24.34 3.40
C SER A 75 16.22 23.12 3.81
N ILE A 76 15.71 22.22 4.66
CA ILE A 76 16.57 21.20 5.28
C ILE A 76 16.75 19.98 4.35
N PRO A 77 17.99 19.68 3.89
CA PRO A 77 18.25 18.50 3.09
C PRO A 77 17.87 17.21 3.82
N ILE A 78 17.51 16.19 3.05
CA ILE A 78 17.29 14.84 3.58
C ILE A 78 18.61 14.25 4.04
N SER A 79 18.70 13.92 5.32
CA SER A 79 19.91 13.34 5.90
C SER A 79 20.07 11.87 5.48
N ARG A 80 21.32 11.41 5.43
CA ARG A 80 21.62 9.98 5.23
C ARG A 80 21.04 9.12 6.36
N GLY A 81 20.96 9.66 7.57
CA GLY A 81 20.38 8.96 8.72
C GLY A 81 18.91 8.59 8.49
N GLU A 82 18.10 9.54 7.99
CA GLU A 82 16.70 9.31 7.63
C GLU A 82 16.56 8.19 6.58
N VAL A 83 17.34 8.27 5.50
CA VAL A 83 17.32 7.27 4.41
C VAL A 83 17.77 5.90 4.91
N THR A 84 18.83 5.85 5.72
CA THR A 84 19.35 4.61 6.30
C THR A 84 18.30 3.91 7.14
N GLU A 85 17.59 4.65 7.99
CA GLU A 85 16.57 4.08 8.87
C GLU A 85 15.36 3.57 8.06
N VAL A 86 14.97 4.28 7.01
CA VAL A 86 13.93 3.80 6.09
C VAL A 86 14.34 2.50 5.40
N VAL A 87 15.57 2.44 4.86
CA VAL A 87 16.08 1.25 4.15
C VAL A 87 16.16 0.03 5.07
N LYS A 88 16.59 0.22 6.33
CA LYS A 88 16.62 -0.85 7.35
C LYS A 88 15.23 -1.45 7.59
N GLN A 89 14.21 -0.61 7.66
CA GLN A 89 12.82 -1.03 7.92
C GLN A 89 12.11 -1.64 6.70
N LEU A 90 12.72 -1.64 5.51
CA LEU A 90 12.14 -2.32 4.36
C LEU A 90 11.96 -3.81 4.64
N HIS A 91 10.82 -4.36 4.26
CA HIS A 91 10.58 -5.79 4.45
C HIS A 91 11.24 -6.59 3.32
N SER A 92 12.04 -7.58 3.69
CA SER A 92 12.67 -8.51 2.73
C SER A 92 11.65 -9.49 2.12
N GLY A 93 11.97 -10.02 0.94
CA GLY A 93 11.14 -10.96 0.19
C GLY A 93 9.92 -10.32 -0.51
N LYS A 94 9.93 -9.00 -0.70
CA LYS A 94 8.88 -8.28 -1.41
C LYS A 94 9.18 -8.23 -2.91
N ALA A 95 8.12 -8.23 -3.73
CA ALA A 95 8.24 -8.11 -5.18
C ALA A 95 8.77 -6.71 -5.55
N PRO A 96 9.68 -6.61 -6.54
CA PRO A 96 10.18 -5.33 -7.02
C PRO A 96 9.13 -4.61 -7.88
N GLY A 97 9.40 -3.34 -8.20
CA GLY A 97 8.67 -2.60 -9.23
C GLY A 97 9.19 -2.93 -10.63
N VAL A 98 8.92 -2.04 -11.59
CA VAL A 98 9.42 -2.13 -12.98
C VAL A 98 10.94 -2.06 -13.08
N ASP A 99 11.59 -1.46 -12.08
CA ASP A 99 13.05 -1.32 -11.98
C ASP A 99 13.77 -2.59 -11.51
N GLU A 100 13.02 -3.63 -11.14
CA GLU A 100 13.53 -4.90 -10.60
C GLU A 100 14.36 -4.77 -9.31
N ILE A 101 14.39 -3.58 -8.69
CA ILE A 101 15.16 -3.32 -7.48
C ILE A 101 14.46 -3.94 -6.27
N ARG A 102 15.16 -4.85 -5.60
CA ARG A 102 14.65 -5.58 -4.43
C ARG A 102 15.10 -4.96 -3.11
N PRO A 103 14.34 -5.15 -2.01
CA PRO A 103 14.71 -4.65 -0.68
C PRO A 103 16.10 -5.05 -0.23
N GLU A 104 16.51 -6.28 -0.57
CA GLU A 104 17.83 -6.83 -0.23
C GLU A 104 18.95 -6.03 -0.90
N MET A 105 18.75 -5.56 -2.13
CA MET A 105 19.73 -4.77 -2.86
C MET A 105 19.97 -3.43 -2.16
N LEU A 106 18.90 -2.72 -1.77
CA LEU A 106 19.04 -1.45 -1.04
C LEU A 106 19.69 -1.65 0.32
N LYS A 107 19.36 -2.72 1.03
CA LYS A 107 19.97 -3.05 2.33
C LYS A 107 21.45 -3.40 2.21
N ALA A 108 21.89 -3.93 1.07
CA ALA A 108 23.27 -4.31 0.80
C ALA A 108 24.16 -3.16 0.31
N LEU A 109 23.62 -1.95 0.08
CA LEU A 109 24.34 -0.81 -0.49
C LEU A 109 25.54 -0.31 0.34
N GLY A 110 25.61 -0.64 1.64
CA GLY A 110 26.63 -0.12 2.53
C GLY A 110 26.58 1.41 2.67
N VAL A 111 27.61 2.00 3.27
CA VAL A 111 27.67 3.45 3.56
C VAL A 111 27.72 4.28 2.27
N GLU A 112 28.54 3.87 1.31
CA GLU A 112 28.70 4.58 0.04
C GLU A 112 27.43 4.53 -0.81
N GLY A 113 26.85 3.35 -1.01
CA GLY A 113 25.62 3.22 -1.79
C GLY A 113 24.42 3.95 -1.15
N LEU A 114 24.33 3.96 0.20
CA LEU A 114 23.33 4.78 0.89
C LEU A 114 23.59 6.28 0.72
N SER A 115 24.85 6.70 0.61
CA SER A 115 25.19 8.11 0.34
C SER A 115 24.77 8.51 -1.08
N TRP A 116 24.96 7.64 -2.08
CA TRP A 116 24.44 7.83 -3.43
C TRP A 116 22.91 7.88 -3.49
N LEU A 117 22.23 6.95 -2.81
CA LEU A 117 20.77 6.95 -2.72
C LEU A 117 20.25 8.23 -2.05
N THR A 118 20.91 8.68 -0.99
CA THR A 118 20.58 9.93 -0.30
C THR A 118 20.76 11.13 -1.22
N ARG A 119 21.83 11.16 -2.02
CA ARG A 119 22.06 12.21 -3.03
C ARG A 119 20.94 12.22 -4.07
N LEU A 120 20.54 11.06 -4.59
CA LEU A 120 19.43 10.94 -5.55
C LEU A 120 18.12 11.47 -4.97
N ILE A 121 17.81 11.09 -3.72
CA ILE A 121 16.62 11.58 -3.00
C ILE A 121 16.66 13.10 -2.81
N ASN A 122 17.82 13.66 -2.46
CA ASN A 122 17.98 15.11 -2.31
C ASN A 122 17.88 15.87 -3.63
N ILE A 123 18.30 15.27 -4.75
CA ILE A 123 18.06 15.86 -6.08
C ILE A 123 16.55 15.98 -6.27
N ALA A 124 15.80 14.89 -6.08
CA ALA A 124 14.35 14.89 -6.24
C ALA A 124 13.62 15.84 -5.27
N TRP A 125 14.13 15.98 -4.04
CA TRP A 125 13.63 16.94 -3.05
C TRP A 125 13.81 18.38 -3.52
N LYS A 126 15.02 18.75 -3.97
CA LYS A 126 15.35 20.12 -4.38
C LYS A 126 14.74 20.51 -5.72
N SER A 127 14.62 19.57 -6.64
CA SER A 127 14.08 19.82 -7.97
C SER A 127 12.56 19.66 -8.04
N GLU A 128 11.93 19.28 -6.93
CA GLU A 128 10.48 18.99 -6.82
C GLU A 128 9.97 18.00 -7.88
N THR A 129 10.88 17.19 -8.42
CA THR A 129 10.65 16.33 -9.57
C THR A 129 11.30 14.99 -9.32
N VAL A 130 10.58 13.92 -9.64
CA VAL A 130 11.07 12.54 -9.46
C VAL A 130 11.38 11.89 -10.81
N PRO A 131 12.33 10.93 -10.87
CA PRO A 131 12.60 10.16 -12.07
C PRO A 131 11.33 9.56 -12.69
N LYS A 132 11.28 9.46 -14.02
CA LYS A 132 10.11 8.95 -14.74
C LYS A 132 9.80 7.49 -14.37
N GLU A 133 10.84 6.70 -14.10
CA GLU A 133 10.74 5.33 -13.62
C GLU A 133 10.02 5.25 -12.27
N TRP A 134 10.21 6.26 -11.40
CA TRP A 134 9.50 6.33 -10.13
C TRP A 134 8.02 6.58 -10.36
N GLN A 135 7.65 7.34 -11.38
CA GLN A 135 6.24 7.64 -11.70
C GLN A 135 5.50 6.41 -12.25
N THR A 136 6.24 5.41 -12.74
CA THR A 136 5.68 4.19 -13.32
C THR A 136 5.49 3.10 -12.27
N GLY A 137 4.36 2.38 -12.33
CA GLY A 137 4.07 1.25 -11.45
C GLY A 137 3.40 0.11 -12.20
N VAL A 138 3.62 -1.12 -11.75
CA VAL A 138 3.00 -2.31 -12.35
C VAL A 138 1.75 -2.66 -11.54
N VAL A 139 0.58 -2.60 -12.17
CA VAL A 139 -0.68 -3.00 -11.53
C VAL A 139 -0.85 -4.51 -11.63
N PHE A 140 -0.93 -5.17 -10.47
CA PHE A 140 -1.13 -6.61 -10.37
C PHE A 140 -2.54 -6.92 -9.82
N PRO A 141 -3.39 -7.64 -10.55
CA PRO A 141 -4.70 -8.04 -10.06
C PRO A 141 -4.58 -9.21 -9.06
N LEU A 142 -4.91 -8.96 -7.80
CA LEU A 142 -4.97 -9.98 -6.75
C LEU A 142 -6.40 -10.45 -6.53
N PHE A 143 -6.67 -11.74 -6.75
CA PHE A 143 -8.00 -12.31 -6.55
C PHE A 143 -8.48 -12.15 -5.11
N LYS A 144 -9.71 -11.64 -4.93
CA LYS A 144 -10.34 -11.42 -3.62
C LYS A 144 -11.34 -12.52 -3.28
N LYS A 145 -12.41 -12.66 -4.05
CA LYS A 145 -13.52 -13.63 -3.84
C LYS A 145 -14.46 -13.68 -5.06
N GLY A 146 -15.31 -14.71 -5.17
CA GLY A 146 -16.31 -14.81 -6.24
C GLY A 146 -15.79 -15.52 -7.49
N ASP A 147 -16.37 -15.22 -8.65
CA ASP A 147 -15.92 -15.77 -9.94
C ASP A 147 -14.58 -15.11 -10.37
N GLN A 148 -13.58 -15.94 -10.65
CA GLN A 148 -12.24 -15.51 -11.11
C GLN A 148 -12.24 -14.90 -12.51
N ARG A 149 -13.31 -15.08 -13.29
CA ARG A 149 -13.44 -14.49 -14.63
C ARG A 149 -13.95 -13.05 -14.58
N VAL A 150 -14.40 -12.56 -13.42
CA VAL A 150 -14.95 -11.20 -13.26
C VAL A 150 -13.89 -10.27 -12.69
N CYS A 151 -13.52 -9.20 -13.42
CA CYS A 151 -12.44 -8.30 -12.98
C CYS A 151 -12.72 -7.61 -11.63
N ALA A 152 -13.97 -7.24 -11.34
CA ALA A 152 -14.37 -6.60 -10.08
C ALA A 152 -14.12 -7.47 -8.82
N ASN A 153 -13.92 -8.78 -9.01
CA ASN A 153 -13.58 -9.71 -7.94
C ASN A 153 -12.09 -9.71 -7.57
N TYR A 154 -11.31 -8.80 -8.16
CA TYR A 154 -9.89 -8.62 -7.91
C TYR A 154 -9.62 -7.27 -7.27
N ARG A 155 -8.54 -7.22 -6.50
CA ARG A 155 -7.96 -5.99 -5.96
C ARG A 155 -6.69 -5.67 -6.74
N GLY A 156 -6.63 -4.47 -7.33
CA GLY A 156 -5.38 -3.96 -7.90
C GLY A 156 -4.36 -3.67 -6.81
N ILE A 157 -3.14 -4.18 -6.97
CA ILE A 157 -1.98 -3.81 -6.15
C ILE A 157 -0.92 -3.25 -7.08
N THR A 158 -0.46 -2.04 -6.82
CA THR A 158 0.60 -1.41 -7.62
C THR A 158 1.97 -1.71 -7.03
N LEU A 159 2.84 -2.32 -7.83
CA LEU A 159 4.24 -2.52 -7.51
C LEU A 159 5.02 -1.28 -7.96
N LEU A 160 5.47 -0.49 -6.97
CA LEU A 160 6.26 0.72 -7.18
C LEU A 160 7.75 0.45 -7.02
N SER A 161 8.56 1.26 -7.72
CA SER A 161 10.02 1.37 -7.54
C SER A 161 10.40 1.48 -6.07
N LEU A 162 11.46 0.77 -5.68
CA LEU A 162 11.87 0.71 -4.28
C LEU A 162 12.56 1.98 -3.77
N PRO A 163 13.46 2.62 -4.54
CA PRO A 163 13.93 3.96 -4.25
C PRO A 163 12.79 4.98 -4.09
N ARG A 164 11.74 4.92 -4.94
CA ARG A 164 10.52 5.74 -4.73
C ARG A 164 9.88 5.48 -3.38
N LYS A 165 9.67 4.22 -3.00
CA LYS A 165 9.09 3.88 -1.68
C LYS A 165 9.94 4.40 -0.53
N ALA A 166 11.28 4.33 -0.65
CA ALA A 166 12.17 4.89 0.34
C ALA A 166 12.00 6.41 0.45
N TYR A 167 11.96 7.12 -0.68
CA TYR A 167 11.70 8.56 -0.70
C TYR A 167 10.35 8.92 -0.07
N SER A 168 9.26 8.30 -0.52
CA SER A 168 7.92 8.54 0.03
C SER A 168 7.83 8.26 1.53
N LYS A 169 8.58 7.28 2.04
CA LYS A 169 8.62 6.98 3.48
C LYS A 169 9.40 8.03 4.27
N VAL A 170 10.46 8.63 3.69
CA VAL A 170 11.13 9.79 4.30
C VAL A 170 10.17 10.96 4.37
N LEU A 171 9.49 11.29 3.27
CA LEU A 171 8.50 12.38 3.24
C LEU A 171 7.40 12.18 4.26
N GLU A 172 6.82 10.99 4.31
CA GLU A 172 5.78 10.65 5.28
C GLU A 172 6.25 10.85 6.73
N ARG A 173 7.49 10.49 7.06
CA ARG A 173 8.04 10.73 8.41
C ARG A 173 8.21 12.20 8.75
N ARG A 174 8.51 13.06 7.78
CA ARG A 174 8.60 14.52 7.97
C ARG A 174 7.22 15.16 8.10
N VAL A 175 6.25 14.69 7.31
CA VAL A 175 4.88 15.22 7.31
C VAL A 175 4.08 14.75 8.53
N ARG A 176 4.30 13.52 9.01
CA ARG A 176 3.51 12.93 10.09
C ARG A 176 3.40 13.80 11.35
N PRO A 177 4.48 14.35 11.93
CA PRO A 177 4.39 15.19 13.14
C PRO A 177 3.51 16.43 12.96
N ILE A 178 3.39 16.94 11.74
CA ILE A 178 2.58 18.11 11.39
C ILE A 178 1.11 17.73 11.33
N VAL A 179 0.81 16.58 10.74
CA VAL A 179 -0.57 16.15 10.45
C VAL A 179 -1.22 15.44 11.64
N GLU A 180 -0.48 14.62 12.40
CA GLU A 180 -1.06 13.81 13.50
C GLU A 180 -1.87 14.62 14.53
N PRO A 181 -1.45 15.82 14.98
CA PRO A 181 -2.25 16.64 15.90
C PRO A 181 -3.54 17.18 15.30
N GLN A 182 -3.65 17.23 13.97
CA GLN A 182 -4.81 17.73 13.23
C GLN A 182 -5.81 16.60 12.89
N ILE A 183 -5.41 15.34 13.08
CA ILE A 183 -6.29 14.20 12.81
C ILE A 183 -7.22 13.97 13.99
N GLU A 184 -8.53 13.97 13.71
CA GLU A 184 -9.58 13.61 14.67
C GLU A 184 -9.28 12.34 15.45
N GLU A 185 -9.66 12.33 16.73
CA GLU A 185 -9.39 11.21 17.64
C GLU A 185 -10.06 9.91 17.17
N ASP A 186 -11.24 10.04 16.56
CA ASP A 186 -12.03 8.95 16.00
C ASP A 186 -11.41 8.34 14.74
N GLN A 187 -10.38 8.94 14.14
CA GLN A 187 -9.65 8.31 13.05
C GLN A 187 -8.59 7.35 13.64
N CYS A 188 -8.78 6.05 13.46
CA CYS A 188 -7.80 5.02 13.83
C CYS A 188 -7.03 4.43 12.65
N GLY A 189 -7.53 4.59 11.43
CA GLY A 189 -6.90 4.02 10.24
C GLY A 189 -5.53 4.64 9.96
N PHE A 190 -4.51 3.81 9.68
CA PHE A 190 -3.17 4.24 9.26
C PHE A 190 -2.38 5.10 10.28
N ARG A 191 -2.81 5.13 11.54
CA ARG A 191 -2.12 5.81 12.64
C ARG A 191 -1.34 4.84 13.51
N PRO A 192 -0.12 5.21 13.97
CA PRO A 192 0.67 4.37 14.85
C PRO A 192 -0.03 4.22 16.21
N GLY A 193 0.00 3.02 16.78
CA GLY A 193 -0.60 2.74 18.09
C GLY A 193 -2.13 2.62 18.10
N ARG A 194 -2.79 2.79 16.95
CA ARG A 194 -4.24 2.60 16.79
C ARG A 194 -4.55 1.43 15.86
N GLY A 195 -5.66 0.76 16.09
CA GLY A 195 -6.09 -0.41 15.34
C GLY A 195 -7.60 -0.58 15.29
N THR A 196 -8.03 -1.66 14.64
CA THR A 196 -9.47 -1.99 14.52
C THR A 196 -10.10 -2.37 15.85
N THR A 197 -9.30 -2.78 16.83
CA THR A 197 -9.75 -3.10 18.18
C THR A 197 -10.23 -1.87 18.94
N ASP A 198 -9.57 -0.73 18.76
CA ASP A 198 -9.95 0.53 19.41
C ASP A 198 -11.30 1.00 18.89
N GLN A 199 -11.50 0.96 17.57
CA GLN A 199 -12.79 1.25 16.92
C GLN A 199 -13.90 0.31 17.37
N LEU A 200 -13.62 -1.00 17.45
CA LEU A 200 -14.60 -1.97 17.93
C LEU A 200 -14.98 -1.70 19.39
N PHE A 201 -13.99 -1.34 20.23
CA PHE A 201 -14.24 -0.97 21.61
C PHE A 201 -15.12 0.28 21.70
N THR A 202 -14.79 1.34 20.98
CA THR A 202 -15.60 2.57 20.93
C THR A 202 -17.03 2.27 20.49
N LEU A 203 -17.20 1.50 19.40
CA LEU A 203 -18.52 1.10 18.92
C LEU A 203 -19.29 0.30 19.97
N ALA A 204 -18.65 -0.68 20.62
CA ALA A 204 -19.28 -1.48 21.66
C ALA A 204 -19.73 -0.62 22.85
N ARG A 205 -18.91 0.35 23.28
CA ARG A 205 -19.27 1.29 24.35
C ARG A 205 -20.49 2.14 24.00
N ILE A 206 -20.55 2.65 22.76
CA ILE A 206 -21.69 3.44 22.27
C ILE A 206 -22.97 2.60 22.30
N LEU A 207 -22.90 1.36 21.78
CA LEU A 207 -24.05 0.45 21.74
C LEU A 207 -24.52 0.06 23.15
N GLU A 208 -23.61 -0.22 24.08
CA GLU A 208 -23.95 -0.56 25.46
C GLU A 208 -24.58 0.61 26.19
N GLY A 209 -24.03 1.81 26.07
CA GLY A 209 -24.61 3.01 26.68
C GLY A 209 -26.00 3.31 26.13
N ALA A 210 -26.17 3.26 24.80
CA ALA A 210 -27.49 3.48 24.22
C ALA A 210 -28.52 2.44 24.66
N TRP A 211 -28.11 1.18 24.81
CA TRP A 211 -28.97 0.13 25.33
C TRP A 211 -29.36 0.36 26.80
N GLU A 212 -28.39 0.73 27.66
CA GLU A 212 -28.62 1.00 29.08
C GLU A 212 -29.62 2.15 29.31
N TYR A 213 -29.52 3.21 28.50
CA TYR A 213 -30.39 4.38 28.62
C TYR A 213 -31.58 4.37 27.66
N ALA A 214 -31.87 3.25 26.98
CA ALA A 214 -32.95 3.13 26.00
C ALA A 214 -32.95 4.23 24.91
N HIS A 215 -31.77 4.67 24.50
CA HIS A 215 -31.60 5.64 23.41
C HIS A 215 -31.51 4.93 22.06
N PRO A 216 -32.14 5.46 21.00
CA PRO A 216 -31.96 4.93 19.65
C PRO A 216 -30.54 5.19 19.15
N VAL A 217 -29.93 4.18 18.51
CA VAL A 217 -28.65 4.32 17.81
C VAL A 217 -28.91 4.34 16.31
N TYR A 218 -28.42 5.37 15.64
CA TYR A 218 -28.39 5.46 14.18
C TYR A 218 -26.93 5.28 13.75
N MET A 219 -26.65 4.20 13.01
CA MET A 219 -25.34 3.89 12.43
C MET A 219 -25.35 4.09 10.92
#